data_AF-A0AAV4GPF9-F1
#
_entry.id   AF-A0AAV4GPF9-F1
#
_cell.length_a   1.000
_cell.length_b   1.000
_cell.length_c   1.000
_cell.angle_alpha   90.00
_cell.angle_beta   90.00
_cell.angle_gamma   90.00
#
_symmetry.space_group_name_H-M   'P 1'
#
loop_
_entity.id
_entity.type
_entity.pdbx_description
1 polymer ?
#
loop_
_entity_poly.entity_id
_entity_poly.type
_entity_poly.pdbx_seq_one_letter_code
_entity_poly.pdbx_strand_id
1 'polypeptide(L)'
;MLMNPEGYHVFLLAFRFGGRFTHEDLDTLEYMKKKFGQDFVGQYCIVIMTGGDTFKRAMEEDEDAASFQEWCQAQKGDFEKLVKEVHGRILLFDNFGSAEDKASQRKQLLDMVNEEMLAGRRYTNEKFERIYRNQKTLLAEDKTLLPVQKAQDEMSLILKEMEDIKSEPSIDSKISAFAKVGGKIQALLKSIDEEEFKSPELAKWRAIAADNQKRVGEEVNALNLKKEIEEKIKRNEEMQALLDEQAKLIKALKEQKQRQNDEYQKARDESNNKKATSLWGRIKSWFS
;
A
#
# COMPACT_ATOMS: atom_id res chain seq x y z
N MET A 1 21.56 2.89 -11.73
CA MET A 1 22.26 2.59 -13.01
C MET A 1 22.53 3.94 -13.67
N LEU A 2 23.80 4.37 -13.76
CA LEU A 2 24.17 5.64 -14.41
C LEU A 2 24.26 5.40 -15.93
N MET A 3 23.39 6.03 -16.71
CA MET A 3 23.22 5.75 -18.14
C MET A 3 24.35 6.29 -19.05
N ASN A 4 25.25 7.14 -18.56
CA ASN A 4 26.39 7.63 -19.35
C ASN A 4 27.63 7.91 -18.48
N PRO A 5 28.62 7.01 -18.43
CA PRO A 5 29.78 7.15 -17.56
C PRO A 5 30.71 8.32 -17.91
N GLU A 6 30.68 8.82 -19.14
CA GLU A 6 31.49 9.96 -19.57
C GLU A 6 30.83 11.33 -19.31
N GLY A 7 29.60 11.32 -18.77
CA GLY A 7 28.81 12.52 -18.54
C GLY A 7 28.11 13.05 -19.80
N TYR A 8 27.30 14.09 -19.62
CA TYR A 8 26.53 14.70 -20.70
C TYR A 8 27.20 15.97 -21.21
N HIS A 9 27.22 16.15 -22.53
CA HIS A 9 27.76 17.36 -23.18
C HIS A 9 26.83 18.56 -23.02
N VAL A 10 25.52 18.34 -23.13
CA VAL A 10 24.51 19.41 -23.08
C VAL A 10 23.19 18.88 -22.53
N PHE A 11 22.45 19.75 -21.86
CA PHE A 11 21.04 19.57 -21.50
C PHE A 11 20.18 20.52 -22.34
N LEU A 12 19.09 20.02 -22.90
CA LEU A 12 18.18 20.82 -23.72
C LEU A 12 16.97 21.21 -22.88
N LEU A 13 16.78 22.52 -22.70
CA LEU A 13 15.61 23.09 -22.01
C LEU A 13 14.58 23.50 -23.05
N ALA A 14 13.52 22.70 -23.20
CA ALA A 14 12.52 22.92 -24.23
C ALA A 14 11.35 23.76 -23.71
N PHE A 15 11.05 24.88 -24.37
CA PHE A 15 9.86 25.71 -24.16
C PHE A 15 9.05 25.80 -25.45
N ARG A 16 7.79 26.23 -25.38
CA ARG A 16 6.94 26.38 -26.57
C ARG A 16 6.64 27.86 -26.82
N PHE A 17 6.84 28.31 -28.07
CA PHE A 17 6.47 29.64 -28.51
C PHE A 17 4.94 29.85 -28.38
N GLY A 18 4.55 31.04 -27.92
CA GLY A 18 3.15 31.34 -27.55
C GLY A 18 2.64 30.55 -26.33
N GLY A 19 3.49 29.77 -25.67
CA GLY A 19 3.24 29.25 -24.33
C GLY A 19 3.55 30.31 -23.28
N ARG A 20 2.88 30.24 -22.12
CA ARG A 20 3.25 31.08 -20.97
C ARG A 20 4.53 30.52 -20.38
N PHE A 21 5.55 31.36 -20.23
CA PHE A 21 6.66 31.09 -19.33
C PHE A 21 6.17 31.40 -17.91
N THR A 22 5.92 30.37 -17.13
CA THR A 22 5.21 30.45 -15.86
C THR A 22 6.16 30.44 -14.67
N HIS A 23 5.60 30.68 -13.47
CA HIS A 23 6.35 30.51 -12.23
C HIS A 23 6.80 29.06 -12.02
N GLU A 24 6.03 28.07 -12.50
CA GLU A 24 6.41 26.66 -12.42
C GLU A 24 7.68 26.36 -13.24
N ASP A 25 7.84 27.02 -14.40
CA ASP A 25 9.04 26.91 -15.22
C ASP A 25 10.26 27.48 -14.48
N LEU A 26 10.08 28.61 -13.78
CA LEU A 26 11.12 29.23 -12.96
C LEU A 26 11.48 28.39 -11.74
N ASP A 27 10.51 27.84 -11.04
CA ASP A 27 10.72 26.96 -9.91
C ASP A 27 11.47 25.69 -10.34
N THR A 28 11.17 25.19 -11.55
CA THR A 28 11.87 24.04 -12.13
C THR A 28 13.33 24.39 -12.45
N LEU A 29 13.59 25.56 -13.04
CA LEU A 29 14.95 26.03 -13.28
C LEU A 29 15.73 26.22 -11.97
N GLU A 30 15.12 26.83 -10.96
CA GLU A 30 15.73 27.05 -9.65
C GLU A 30 15.99 25.73 -8.92
N TYR A 31 15.07 24.77 -9.01
CA TYR A 31 15.26 23.41 -8.51
C TYR A 31 16.44 22.73 -9.20
N MET A 32 16.56 22.85 -10.53
CA MET A 32 17.70 22.31 -11.27
C MET A 32 19.01 22.96 -10.85
N LYS A 33 19.06 24.27 -10.62
CA LYS A 33 20.27 24.96 -10.11
C LYS A 33 20.65 24.49 -8.71
N LYS A 34 19.68 24.39 -7.80
CA LYS A 34 19.90 23.85 -6.45
C LYS A 34 20.43 22.42 -6.50
N LYS A 35 19.90 21.60 -7.42
CA LYS A 35 20.25 20.19 -7.55
C LYS A 35 21.56 19.96 -8.29
N PHE A 36 21.78 20.61 -9.43
CA PHE A 36 22.89 20.35 -10.33
C PHE A 36 24.07 21.33 -10.21
N GLY A 37 23.91 22.37 -9.38
CA GLY A 37 24.87 23.46 -9.17
C GLY A 37 24.34 24.77 -9.76
N GLN A 38 24.64 25.90 -9.10
CA GLN A 38 24.11 27.21 -9.50
C GLN A 38 24.49 27.59 -10.93
N ASP A 39 25.70 27.22 -11.37
CA ASP A 39 26.17 27.49 -12.73
C ASP A 39 25.64 26.48 -13.78
N PHE A 40 24.80 25.52 -13.38
CA PHE A 40 24.37 24.42 -14.25
C PHE A 40 23.72 24.92 -15.53
N VAL A 41 22.74 25.81 -15.39
CA VAL A 41 21.97 26.37 -16.51
C VAL A 41 22.89 27.16 -17.44
N GLY A 42 23.71 28.05 -16.88
CA GLY A 42 24.62 28.89 -17.67
C GLY A 42 25.79 28.14 -18.30
N GLN A 43 26.23 27.00 -17.78
CA GLN A 43 27.36 26.26 -18.35
C GLN A 43 26.95 25.09 -19.24
N TYR A 44 25.83 24.42 -18.95
CA TYR A 44 25.52 23.12 -19.54
C TYR A 44 24.17 23.04 -20.27
N CYS A 45 23.39 24.12 -20.33
CA CYS A 45 22.07 24.10 -20.97
C CYS A 45 22.00 24.94 -22.26
N ILE A 46 21.28 24.40 -23.26
CA ILE A 46 20.81 25.13 -24.44
C ILE A 46 19.28 25.20 -24.36
N VAL A 47 18.71 26.37 -24.66
CA VAL A 47 17.26 26.55 -24.71
C VAL A 47 16.75 26.23 -26.11
N ILE A 48 15.73 25.38 -26.21
CA ILE A 48 15.05 25.05 -27.45
C ILE A 48 13.64 25.62 -27.39
N MET A 49 13.36 26.62 -28.22
CA MET A 49 12.02 27.13 -28.41
C MET A 49 11.33 26.32 -29.51
N THR A 50 10.31 25.56 -29.15
CA THR A 50 9.48 24.78 -30.07
C THR A 50 8.32 25.61 -30.60
N GLY A 51 7.69 25.19 -31.70
CA GLY A 51 6.62 25.95 -32.34
C GLY A 51 7.15 26.98 -33.35
N GLY A 52 8.25 26.65 -34.04
CA GLY A 52 8.84 27.51 -35.07
C GLY A 52 7.91 27.80 -36.24
N ASP A 53 6.96 26.91 -36.55
CA ASP A 53 5.87 27.14 -37.50
C ASP A 53 4.96 28.28 -37.04
N THR A 54 4.60 28.29 -35.76
CA THR A 54 3.77 29.32 -35.14
C THR A 54 4.51 30.66 -35.09
N PHE A 55 5.80 30.63 -34.76
CA PHE A 55 6.65 31.82 -34.79
C PHE A 55 6.72 32.44 -36.20
N LYS A 56 6.99 31.63 -37.22
CA LYS A 56 7.05 32.10 -38.62
C LYS A 56 5.77 32.80 -39.04
N ARG A 57 4.61 32.18 -38.80
CA ARG A 57 3.29 32.80 -39.10
C ARG A 57 3.09 34.12 -38.36
N ALA A 58 3.44 34.17 -37.08
CA ALA A 58 3.32 35.40 -36.30
C ALA A 58 4.21 36.53 -36.85
N MET A 59 5.41 36.21 -37.35
CA MET A 59 6.31 37.19 -37.95
C MET A 59 5.91 37.57 -39.38
N GLU A 60 5.24 36.69 -40.13
CA GLU A 60 4.70 37.00 -41.47
C GLU A 60 3.52 37.99 -41.40
N GLU A 61 2.78 37.99 -40.29
CA GLU A 61 1.66 38.90 -40.03
C GLU A 61 2.10 40.24 -39.41
N ASP A 62 3.37 40.37 -39.01
CA ASP A 62 3.93 41.56 -38.36
C ASP A 62 4.71 42.42 -39.38
N GLU A 63 4.41 43.72 -39.46
CA GLU A 63 5.08 44.64 -40.39
C GLU A 63 6.56 44.89 -40.00
N ASP A 64 6.92 44.66 -38.73
CA ASP A 64 8.28 44.79 -38.19
C ASP A 64 8.92 43.41 -37.93
N ALA A 65 8.77 42.48 -38.89
CA ALA A 65 9.24 41.10 -38.78
C ALA A 65 10.70 40.99 -38.27
N ALA A 66 10.84 40.61 -37.00
CA ALA A 66 12.13 40.42 -36.34
C ALA A 66 12.63 38.98 -36.53
N SER A 67 13.93 38.81 -36.66
CA SER A 67 14.54 37.49 -36.55
C SER A 67 14.26 36.89 -35.18
N PHE A 68 14.33 35.56 -35.06
CA PHE A 68 14.10 34.90 -33.78
C PHE A 68 15.04 35.40 -32.65
N GLN A 69 16.28 35.73 -33.00
CA GLN A 69 17.25 36.28 -32.04
C GLN A 69 16.86 37.69 -31.57
N GLU A 70 16.43 38.56 -32.49
CA GLU A 70 15.92 39.89 -32.15
C GLU A 70 14.65 39.79 -31.29
N TRP A 71 13.74 38.88 -31.63
CA TRP A 71 12.56 38.61 -30.82
C TRP A 71 12.93 38.18 -29.40
N CYS A 72 13.91 37.29 -29.23
CA CYS A 72 14.40 36.87 -27.91
C CYS A 72 14.98 38.03 -27.10
N GLN A 73 15.73 38.93 -27.74
CA GLN A 73 16.34 40.09 -27.10
C GLN A 73 15.33 41.18 -26.70
N ALA A 74 14.22 41.27 -27.44
CA ALA A 74 13.12 42.20 -27.14
C ALA A 74 12.30 41.78 -25.91
N GLN A 75 12.31 40.49 -25.55
CA GLN A 75 11.56 39.99 -24.39
C GLN A 75 12.08 40.60 -23.07
N LYS A 76 11.18 40.73 -22.09
CA LYS A 76 11.47 41.30 -20.77
C LYS A 76 11.10 40.36 -19.64
N GLY A 77 11.62 40.65 -18.45
CA GLY A 77 11.29 39.92 -17.22
C GLY A 77 12.09 38.64 -17.07
N ASP A 78 11.44 37.55 -16.67
CA ASP A 78 12.14 36.33 -16.29
C ASP A 78 12.71 35.55 -17.48
N PHE A 79 12.08 35.65 -18.65
CA PHE A 79 12.63 35.09 -19.88
C PHE A 79 13.93 35.80 -20.30
N GLU A 80 14.00 37.13 -20.16
CA GLU A 80 15.22 37.91 -20.42
C GLU A 80 16.38 37.43 -19.52
N LYS A 81 16.10 37.15 -18.24
CA LYS A 81 17.09 36.61 -17.31
C LYS A 81 17.59 35.24 -17.77
N LEU A 82 16.69 34.35 -18.19
CA LEU A 82 17.06 33.04 -18.71
C LEU A 82 17.95 33.15 -19.95
N VAL A 83 17.58 33.97 -20.94
CA VAL A 83 18.37 34.17 -22.17
C VAL A 83 19.77 34.70 -21.86
N LYS A 84 19.89 35.64 -20.91
CA LYS A 84 21.19 36.15 -20.43
C LYS A 84 22.01 35.07 -19.72
N GLU A 85 21.36 34.27 -18.88
CA GLU A 85 22.01 33.20 -18.12
C GLU A 85 22.57 32.11 -19.03
N VAL A 86 21.85 31.71 -20.08
CA VAL A 86 22.35 30.76 -21.08
C VAL A 86 23.24 31.41 -22.14
N HIS A 87 23.64 32.68 -21.96
CA HIS A 87 24.51 33.43 -22.86
C HIS A 87 24.01 33.47 -24.31
N GLY A 88 22.69 33.57 -24.50
CA GLY A 88 22.10 33.62 -25.84
C GLY A 88 22.02 32.28 -26.59
N ARG A 89 22.35 31.16 -25.94
CA ARG A 89 22.23 29.81 -26.51
C ARG A 89 20.78 29.35 -26.56
N ILE A 90 20.03 29.95 -27.48
CA ILE A 90 18.63 29.65 -27.75
C ILE A 90 18.41 29.38 -29.24
N LEU A 91 17.70 28.31 -29.56
CA LEU A 91 17.40 27.90 -30.93
C LEU A 91 15.89 27.71 -31.13
N LEU A 92 15.39 28.06 -32.31
CA LEU A 92 14.01 27.84 -32.71
C LEU A 92 13.87 26.53 -33.48
N PHE A 93 12.96 25.67 -33.04
CA PHE A 93 12.70 24.37 -33.62
C PHE A 93 11.29 24.29 -34.19
N ASP A 94 11.22 23.87 -35.45
CA ASP A 94 9.98 23.57 -36.14
C ASP A 94 9.89 22.04 -36.34
N ASN A 95 9.17 21.39 -35.43
CA ASN A 95 8.99 19.95 -35.44
C ASN A 95 8.08 19.47 -36.58
N PHE A 96 7.31 20.37 -37.20
CA PHE A 96 6.45 20.07 -38.35
C PHE A 96 7.09 20.43 -39.70
N GLY A 97 8.25 21.09 -39.68
CA GLY A 97 9.00 21.48 -40.86
C GLY A 97 9.45 20.31 -41.75
N SER A 98 9.94 20.66 -42.93
CA SER A 98 10.44 19.71 -43.93
C SER A 98 11.66 18.92 -43.44
N ALA A 99 12.03 17.85 -44.16
CA ALA A 99 13.22 17.08 -43.82
C ALA A 99 14.50 17.93 -43.88
N GLU A 100 14.56 18.89 -44.80
CA GLU A 100 15.67 19.83 -44.96
C GLU A 100 15.73 20.84 -43.81
N ASP A 101 14.59 21.43 -43.42
CA ASP A 101 14.49 22.34 -42.27
C ASP A 101 15.00 21.65 -41.00
N LYS A 102 14.55 20.43 -40.77
CA LYS A 102 14.98 19.61 -39.62
C LYS A 102 16.46 19.28 -39.68
N ALA A 103 17.01 19.03 -40.86
CA ALA A 103 18.45 18.78 -41.02
C ALA A 103 19.28 20.03 -40.69
N SER A 104 18.84 21.20 -41.15
CA SER A 104 19.45 22.49 -40.84
C SER A 104 19.39 22.80 -39.34
N GLN A 105 18.23 22.62 -38.69
CA GLN A 105 18.06 22.82 -37.24
C GLN A 105 18.95 21.90 -36.42
N ARG A 106 19.06 20.61 -36.79
CA ARG A 106 19.98 19.67 -36.14
C ARG A 106 21.43 20.10 -36.30
N LYS A 107 21.81 20.58 -37.48
CA LYS A 107 23.16 21.09 -37.73
C LYS A 107 23.46 22.29 -36.83
N GLN A 108 22.57 23.29 -36.76
CA GLN A 108 22.72 24.45 -35.88
C GLN A 108 22.88 24.05 -34.40
N LEU A 109 22.11 23.08 -33.93
CA LEU A 109 22.25 22.55 -32.58
C LEU A 109 23.62 21.91 -32.35
N LEU A 110 24.08 21.07 -33.28
CA LEU A 110 25.38 20.42 -33.16
C LEU A 110 26.53 21.42 -33.25
N ASP A 111 26.43 22.42 -34.12
CA ASP A 111 27.42 23.49 -34.24
C ASP A 111 27.49 24.29 -32.93
N MET A 112 26.34 24.65 -32.33
CA MET A 112 26.30 25.31 -31.01
C MET A 112 26.88 24.43 -29.89
N VAL A 113 26.63 23.12 -29.91
CA VAL A 113 27.26 22.19 -28.96
C VAL A 113 28.77 22.11 -29.18
N ASN A 114 29.24 22.21 -30.42
CA ASN A 114 30.67 22.09 -30.74
C ASN A 114 31.46 23.38 -30.47
N GLU A 115 30.89 24.55 -30.77
CA GLU A 115 31.57 25.85 -30.72
C GLU A 115 31.41 26.54 -29.36
N GLU A 116 30.19 26.59 -28.83
CA GLU A 116 29.85 27.44 -27.66
C GLU A 116 29.92 26.69 -26.33
N MET A 117 29.79 25.35 -26.36
CA MET A 117 29.73 24.54 -25.14
C MET A 117 31.08 23.89 -24.77
N LEU A 118 32.08 23.92 -25.67
CA LEU A 118 33.26 23.05 -25.57
C LEU A 118 34.59 23.80 -25.50
N ALA A 119 34.89 24.31 -24.30
CA ALA A 119 36.25 24.13 -23.75
C ALA A 119 36.46 22.68 -23.24
N GLY A 120 35.83 21.68 -23.86
CA GLY A 120 35.86 20.26 -23.44
C GLY A 120 35.12 19.92 -22.14
N ARG A 121 34.30 20.83 -21.59
CA ARG A 121 33.65 20.65 -20.29
C ARG A 121 32.34 19.87 -20.43
N ARG A 122 32.33 18.62 -19.94
CA ARG A 122 31.11 17.80 -19.80
C ARG A 122 30.56 17.91 -18.38
N TYR A 123 29.26 17.70 -18.24
CA TYR A 123 28.67 17.46 -16.93
C TYR A 123 28.99 16.03 -16.51
N THR A 124 30.09 15.86 -15.77
CA THR A 124 30.69 14.55 -15.46
C THR A 124 29.94 13.78 -14.39
N ASN A 125 30.18 12.47 -14.35
CA ASN A 125 29.72 11.60 -13.28
C ASN A 125 30.17 12.05 -11.89
N GLU A 126 31.33 12.68 -11.74
CA GLU A 126 31.76 13.21 -10.44
C GLU A 126 30.76 14.26 -9.89
N LYS A 127 30.21 15.11 -10.78
CA LYS A 127 29.17 16.08 -10.40
C LYS A 127 27.87 15.36 -10.01
N PHE A 128 27.45 14.34 -10.77
CA PHE A 128 26.30 13.51 -10.38
C PHE A 128 26.50 12.79 -9.05
N GLU A 129 27.68 12.20 -8.83
CA GLU A 129 28.02 11.50 -7.60
C GLU A 129 28.12 12.44 -6.41
N ARG A 130 28.59 13.68 -6.61
CA ARG A 130 28.54 14.72 -5.58
C ARG A 130 27.11 15.07 -5.22
N ILE A 131 26.19 15.10 -6.18
CA ILE A 131 24.77 15.35 -5.93
C ILE A 131 24.14 14.17 -5.22
N TYR A 132 24.43 12.95 -5.65
CA TYR A 132 23.94 11.75 -4.98
C TYR A 132 24.45 11.65 -3.55
N ARG A 133 25.73 11.96 -3.33
CA ARG A 133 26.32 12.06 -1.98
C ARG A 133 25.67 13.17 -1.17
N ASN A 134 25.57 14.38 -1.71
CA ASN A 134 24.90 15.49 -1.01
C ASN A 134 23.44 15.19 -0.71
N GLN A 135 22.71 14.53 -1.61
CA GLN A 135 21.35 14.07 -1.33
C GLN A 135 21.34 13.03 -0.23
N LYS A 136 22.24 12.05 -0.27
CA LYS A 136 22.36 11.05 0.80
C LYS A 136 22.75 11.69 2.13
N THR A 137 23.59 12.71 2.12
CA THR A 137 24.00 13.49 3.30
C THR A 137 22.85 14.36 3.80
N LEU A 138 22.14 15.09 2.94
CA LEU A 138 20.96 15.90 3.29
C LEU A 138 19.81 15.03 3.80
N LEU A 139 19.61 13.84 3.22
CA LEU A 139 18.65 12.83 3.69
C LEU A 139 19.08 12.22 5.04
N ALA A 140 20.39 12.16 5.31
CA ALA A 140 20.93 11.70 6.60
C ALA A 140 20.95 12.81 7.66
N GLU A 141 21.06 14.07 7.25
CA GLU A 141 21.02 15.27 8.10
C GLU A 141 19.60 15.73 8.41
N ASP A 142 18.62 15.36 7.58
CA ASP A 142 17.21 15.52 7.91
C ASP A 142 16.83 14.52 9.01
N LYS A 143 16.98 15.00 10.24
CA LYS A 143 16.71 14.25 11.47
C LYS A 143 15.27 13.74 11.56
N THR A 144 14.36 14.22 10.71
CA THR A 144 12.96 13.76 10.66
C THR A 144 12.78 12.51 9.80
N LEU A 145 13.70 12.19 8.87
CA LEU A 145 13.56 11.06 7.95
C LEU A 145 13.89 9.72 8.59
N LEU A 146 14.91 9.66 9.45
CA LEU A 146 15.30 8.42 10.13
C LEU A 146 14.18 7.86 11.02
N PRO A 147 13.50 8.67 11.86
CA PRO A 147 12.33 8.19 12.61
C PRO A 147 11.19 7.71 11.71
N VAL A 148 10.93 8.41 10.60
CA VAL A 148 9.89 8.04 9.63
C VAL A 148 10.21 6.69 8.98
N GLN A 149 11.46 6.47 8.55
CA GLN A 149 11.89 5.19 7.96
C GLN A 149 11.79 4.05 8.97
N LYS A 150 12.27 4.25 10.20
CA LYS A 150 12.15 3.24 11.26
C LYS A 150 10.70 2.87 11.54
N ALA A 151 9.82 3.87 11.68
CA ALA A 151 8.40 3.65 11.90
C ALA A 151 7.74 2.90 10.73
N GLN A 152 8.11 3.23 9.49
CA GLN A 152 7.64 2.56 8.29
C GLN A 152 8.09 1.09 8.24
N ASP A 153 9.37 0.82 8.49
CA ASP A 153 9.94 -0.54 8.44
C ASP A 153 9.35 -1.43 9.53
N GLU A 154 9.25 -0.91 10.76
CA GLU A 154 8.61 -1.63 11.87
C GLU A 154 7.12 -1.91 11.58
N MET A 155 6.39 -0.94 11.03
CA MET A 155 5.00 -1.14 10.66
C MET A 155 4.84 -2.18 9.54
N SER A 156 5.75 -2.20 8.56
CA SER A 156 5.74 -3.18 7.48
C SER A 156 5.95 -4.61 8.01
N LEU A 157 6.88 -4.80 8.96
CA LEU A 157 7.10 -6.07 9.63
C LEU A 157 5.86 -6.51 10.42
N ILE A 158 5.26 -5.59 11.17
CA ILE A 158 4.03 -5.83 11.93
C ILE A 158 2.89 -6.29 11.03
N LEU A 159 2.67 -5.61 9.90
CA LEU A 159 1.59 -5.98 8.96
C LEU A 159 1.79 -7.37 8.37
N LYS A 160 3.03 -7.72 8.07
CA LYS A 160 3.37 -9.08 7.60
C LYS A 160 3.08 -10.12 8.68
N GLU A 161 3.50 -9.88 9.92
CA GLU A 161 3.19 -10.78 11.03
C GLU A 161 1.66 -10.93 11.23
N MET A 162 0.90 -9.84 11.12
CA MET A 162 -0.57 -9.89 11.18
C MET A 162 -1.20 -10.75 10.07
N GLU A 163 -0.62 -10.74 8.87
CA GLU A 163 -1.06 -11.57 7.77
C GLU A 163 -0.77 -13.06 8.03
N ASP A 164 0.42 -13.35 8.55
CA ASP A 164 0.86 -14.71 8.85
C ASP A 164 0.03 -15.36 9.98
N ILE A 165 -0.49 -14.57 10.94
CA ILE A 165 -1.36 -15.07 12.04
C ILE A 165 -2.61 -15.76 11.51
N LYS A 166 -3.11 -15.39 10.32
CA LYS A 166 -4.29 -16.05 9.72
C LYS A 166 -4.08 -17.55 9.54
N SER A 167 -2.84 -17.96 9.28
CA SER A 167 -2.40 -19.34 9.04
C SER A 167 -2.22 -20.18 10.31
N GLU A 168 -2.33 -19.59 11.50
CA GLU A 168 -2.20 -20.32 12.76
C GLU A 168 -3.32 -21.37 12.93
N PRO A 169 -3.01 -22.58 13.46
CA PRO A 169 -3.94 -23.70 13.46
C PRO A 169 -5.00 -23.63 14.56
N SER A 170 -4.73 -22.92 15.67
CA SER A 170 -5.62 -22.89 16.84
C SER A 170 -6.01 -21.47 17.23
N ILE A 171 -7.19 -21.32 17.84
CA ILE A 171 -7.68 -20.02 18.34
C ILE A 171 -6.75 -19.48 19.44
N ASP A 172 -6.27 -20.33 20.35
CA ASP A 172 -5.34 -19.93 21.40
C ASP A 172 -4.00 -19.44 20.84
N SER A 173 -3.47 -20.13 19.81
CA SER A 173 -2.26 -19.68 19.10
C SER A 173 -2.49 -18.30 18.48
N LYS A 174 -3.63 -18.09 17.80
CA LYS A 174 -3.99 -16.78 17.20
C LYS A 174 -4.08 -15.67 18.24
N ILE A 175 -4.75 -15.90 19.37
CA ILE A 175 -4.88 -14.92 20.45
C ILE A 175 -3.49 -14.55 20.98
N SER A 176 -2.64 -15.54 21.25
CA SER A 176 -1.29 -15.30 21.76
C SER A 176 -0.41 -14.54 20.76
N ALA A 177 -0.56 -14.82 19.46
CA ALA A 177 0.20 -14.16 18.40
C ALA A 177 -0.26 -12.70 18.22
N PHE A 178 -1.57 -12.44 18.22
CA PHE A 178 -2.11 -11.09 18.17
C PHE A 178 -1.72 -10.27 19.42
N ALA A 179 -1.69 -10.88 20.61
CA ALA A 179 -1.23 -10.20 21.81
C ALA A 179 0.24 -9.75 21.70
N LYS A 180 1.11 -10.58 21.11
CA LYS A 180 2.51 -10.21 20.83
C LYS A 180 2.60 -9.05 19.84
N VAL A 181 1.84 -9.11 18.75
CA VAL A 181 1.79 -8.02 17.76
C VAL A 181 1.28 -6.72 18.38
N GLY A 182 0.23 -6.78 19.20
CA GLY A 182 -0.28 -5.61 19.93
C GLY A 182 0.76 -5.01 20.88
N GLY A 183 1.61 -5.83 21.50
CA GLY A 183 2.75 -5.35 22.29
C GLY A 183 3.80 -4.63 21.44
N LYS A 184 4.11 -5.12 20.24
CA LYS A 184 5.03 -4.48 19.31
C LYS A 184 4.51 -3.14 18.80
N ILE A 185 3.24 -3.08 18.40
CA ILE A 185 2.60 -1.83 17.96
C ILE A 185 2.60 -0.80 19.10
N GLN A 186 2.33 -1.22 20.34
CA GLN A 186 2.39 -0.32 21.50
C GLN A 186 3.80 0.21 21.76
N ALA A 187 4.83 -0.62 21.59
CA ALA A 187 6.22 -0.19 21.69
C ALA A 187 6.58 0.82 20.58
N LEU A 188 6.15 0.57 19.34
CA LEU A 188 6.33 1.49 18.21
C LEU A 188 5.64 2.84 18.48
N LEU A 189 4.39 2.83 18.95
CA LEU A 189 3.67 4.05 19.31
C LEU A 189 4.40 4.87 20.37
N LYS A 190 4.93 4.20 21.41
CA LYS A 190 5.73 4.85 22.44
C LYS A 190 7.01 5.46 21.87
N SER A 191 7.73 4.72 21.03
CA SER A 191 8.93 5.21 20.36
C SER A 191 8.65 6.44 19.49
N ILE A 192 7.53 6.46 18.77
CA ILE A 192 7.15 7.62 17.95
C ILE A 192 6.75 8.82 18.82
N ASP A 193 6.04 8.58 19.93
CA ASP A 193 5.56 9.65 20.82
C ASP A 193 6.70 10.35 21.57
N GLU A 194 7.74 9.58 21.94
CA GLU A 194 8.97 10.02 22.61
C GLU A 194 10.01 10.64 21.65
N GLU A 195 9.79 10.58 20.34
CA GLU A 195 10.71 11.12 19.34
C GLU A 195 10.81 12.65 19.41
N GLU A 196 12.04 13.16 19.39
CA GLU A 196 12.36 14.59 19.51
C GLU A 196 11.97 15.34 18.23
N PHE A 197 12.22 14.71 17.07
CA PHE A 197 12.03 15.32 15.76
C PHE A 197 10.68 14.90 15.14
N LYS A 198 9.62 15.64 15.47
CA LYS A 198 8.28 15.39 14.93
C LYS A 198 8.12 15.92 13.51
N SER A 199 7.48 15.14 12.64
CA SER A 199 7.11 15.53 11.28
C SER A 199 5.68 15.09 10.92
N PRO A 200 5.04 15.72 9.92
CA PRO A 200 3.72 15.30 9.43
C PRO A 200 3.72 13.84 8.97
N GLU A 201 4.80 13.40 8.31
CA GLU A 201 5.01 12.03 7.85
C GLU A 201 5.07 11.05 9.03
N LEU A 202 5.78 11.40 10.11
CA LEU A 202 5.85 10.58 11.31
C LEU A 202 4.49 10.50 12.01
N ALA A 203 3.72 11.60 12.01
CA ALA A 203 2.36 11.63 12.54
C ALA A 203 1.39 10.72 11.74
N LYS A 204 1.57 10.61 10.41
CA LYS A 204 0.82 9.64 9.58
C LYS A 204 1.09 8.21 10.04
N TRP A 205 2.36 7.83 10.23
CA TRP A 205 2.72 6.49 10.69
C TRP A 205 2.22 6.20 12.10
N ARG A 206 2.25 7.19 13.00
CA ARG A 206 1.63 7.09 14.33
C ARG A 206 0.14 6.79 14.24
N ALA A 207 -0.59 7.49 13.37
CA ALA A 207 -2.03 7.27 13.18
C ALA A 207 -2.32 5.87 12.63
N ILE A 208 -1.52 5.40 11.67
CA ILE A 208 -1.61 4.04 11.12
C ILE A 208 -1.35 2.98 12.21
N ALA A 209 -0.32 3.17 13.04
CA ALA A 209 -0.01 2.26 14.14
C ALA A 209 -1.15 2.22 15.17
N ALA A 210 -1.74 3.37 15.52
CA ALA A 210 -2.87 3.46 16.45
C ALA A 210 -4.13 2.75 15.91
N ASP A 211 -4.44 2.90 14.63
CA ASP A 211 -5.56 2.19 13.99
C ASP A 211 -5.34 0.67 14.02
N ASN A 212 -4.12 0.21 13.70
CA ASN A 212 -3.82 -1.22 13.75
C ASN A 212 -3.82 -1.77 15.18
N GLN A 213 -3.43 -0.98 16.19
CA GLN A 213 -3.58 -1.38 17.59
C GLN A 213 -5.06 -1.67 17.93
N LYS A 214 -5.96 -0.79 17.48
CA LYS A 214 -7.40 -0.97 17.67
C LYS A 214 -7.89 -2.23 16.96
N ARG A 215 -7.49 -2.44 15.71
CA ARG A 215 -7.85 -3.64 14.92
C ARG A 215 -7.37 -4.93 15.58
N VAL A 216 -6.14 -4.96 16.11
CA VAL A 216 -5.63 -6.12 16.87
C VAL A 216 -6.51 -6.40 18.09
N GLY A 217 -6.92 -5.36 18.83
CA GLY A 217 -7.83 -5.51 19.97
C GLY A 217 -9.20 -6.08 19.57
N GLU A 218 -9.77 -5.61 18.45
CA GLU A 218 -11.03 -6.11 17.89
C GLU A 218 -10.93 -7.59 17.48
N GLU A 219 -9.83 -7.99 16.81
CA GLU A 219 -9.57 -9.39 16.42
C GLU A 219 -9.42 -10.30 17.63
N VAL A 220 -8.68 -9.89 18.67
CA VAL A 220 -8.54 -10.66 19.91
C VAL A 220 -9.90 -10.87 20.58
N ASN A 221 -10.72 -9.82 20.65
CA ASN A 221 -12.07 -9.91 21.21
C ASN A 221 -12.97 -10.87 20.39
N ALA A 222 -12.90 -10.80 19.06
CA ALA A 222 -13.66 -11.69 18.19
C ALA A 222 -13.23 -13.17 18.36
N LEU A 223 -11.93 -13.43 18.47
CA LEU A 223 -11.40 -14.77 18.71
C LEU A 223 -11.80 -15.33 20.08
N ASN A 224 -11.79 -14.51 21.13
CA ASN A 224 -12.27 -14.90 22.46
C ASN A 224 -13.77 -15.28 22.43
N LEU A 225 -14.59 -14.47 21.75
CA LEU A 225 -16.02 -14.78 21.60
C LEU A 225 -16.24 -16.09 20.83
N LYS A 226 -15.45 -16.32 19.76
CA LYS A 226 -15.50 -17.56 19.00
C LYS A 226 -15.17 -18.77 19.88
N LYS A 227 -14.14 -18.66 20.71
CA LYS A 227 -13.75 -19.71 21.68
C LYS A 227 -14.89 -20.03 22.64
N GLU A 228 -15.52 -19.02 23.23
CA GLU A 228 -16.66 -19.22 24.15
C GLU A 228 -17.85 -19.91 23.47
N ILE A 229 -18.12 -19.57 22.20
CA ILE A 229 -19.19 -20.19 21.43
C ILE A 229 -18.87 -21.68 21.17
N GLU A 230 -17.65 -22.00 20.77
CA GLU A 230 -17.22 -23.39 20.55
C GLU A 230 -17.34 -24.24 21.84
N GLU A 231 -16.97 -23.68 22.99
CA GLU A 231 -17.15 -24.33 24.29
C GLU A 231 -18.62 -24.53 24.69
N LYS A 232 -19.50 -23.60 24.32
CA LYS A 232 -20.95 -23.73 24.55
C LYS A 232 -21.58 -24.76 23.63
N ILE A 233 -21.18 -24.80 22.37
CA ILE A 233 -21.64 -25.81 21.40
C ILE A 233 -21.27 -27.20 21.91
N LYS A 234 -20.01 -27.40 22.30
CA LYS A 234 -19.55 -28.69 22.82
C LYS A 234 -20.34 -29.13 24.06
N ARG A 235 -20.59 -28.22 25.01
CA ARG A 235 -21.42 -28.50 26.19
C ARG A 235 -22.86 -28.86 25.84
N ASN A 236 -23.44 -28.21 24.84
CA ASN A 236 -24.79 -28.51 24.37
C ASN A 236 -24.86 -29.88 23.68
N GLU A 237 -23.84 -30.25 22.89
CA GLU A 237 -23.73 -31.57 22.27
C GLU A 237 -23.62 -32.68 23.32
N GLU A 238 -22.77 -32.48 24.34
CA GLU A 238 -22.64 -33.41 25.48
C GLU A 238 -23.97 -33.55 26.25
N MET A 239 -24.66 -32.44 26.51
CA MET A 239 -25.97 -32.43 27.15
C MET A 239 -27.02 -33.18 26.32
N GLN A 240 -27.03 -32.96 25.00
CA GLN A 240 -27.97 -33.63 24.10
C GLN A 240 -27.74 -35.14 24.07
N ALA A 241 -26.48 -35.58 24.06
CA ALA A 241 -26.14 -37.01 24.13
C ALA A 241 -26.65 -37.66 25.42
N LEU A 242 -26.54 -36.97 26.56
CA LEU A 242 -27.07 -37.44 27.84
C LEU A 242 -28.60 -37.52 27.84
N LEU A 243 -29.28 -36.54 27.25
CA LEU A 243 -30.75 -36.57 27.11
C LEU A 243 -31.21 -37.74 26.26
N ASP A 244 -30.53 -38.00 25.15
CA ASP A 244 -30.82 -39.13 24.27
C ASP A 244 -30.59 -40.48 24.98
N GLU A 245 -29.55 -40.59 25.81
CA GLU A 245 -29.29 -41.76 26.64
C GLU A 245 -30.38 -41.97 27.70
N GLN A 246 -30.79 -40.91 28.41
CA GLN A 246 -31.89 -40.98 29.37
C GLN A 246 -33.21 -41.37 28.70
N ALA A 247 -33.50 -40.85 27.51
CA ALA A 247 -34.70 -41.22 26.75
C ALA A 247 -34.72 -42.72 26.41
N LYS A 248 -33.57 -43.30 26.03
CA LYS A 248 -33.43 -44.75 25.79
C LYS A 248 -33.67 -45.57 27.05
N LEU A 249 -33.10 -45.14 28.19
CA LEU A 249 -33.30 -45.82 29.48
C LEU A 249 -34.77 -45.78 29.93
N ILE A 250 -35.42 -44.62 29.84
CA ILE A 250 -36.85 -44.48 30.17
C ILE A 250 -37.70 -45.39 29.28
N LYS A 251 -37.40 -45.47 27.98
CA LYS A 251 -38.09 -46.36 27.06
C LYS A 251 -37.91 -47.83 27.46
N ALA A 252 -36.68 -48.26 27.74
CA ALA A 252 -36.38 -49.62 28.18
C ALA A 252 -37.09 -49.99 29.49
N LEU A 253 -37.11 -49.07 30.47
CA LEU A 253 -37.83 -49.26 31.74
C LEU A 253 -39.35 -49.40 31.54
N LYS A 254 -39.94 -48.59 30.65
CA LYS A 254 -41.36 -48.70 30.30
C LYS A 254 -41.66 -50.06 29.67
N GLU A 255 -40.85 -50.51 28.72
CA GLU A 255 -40.99 -51.82 28.09
C GLU A 255 -40.84 -52.97 29.10
N GLN A 256 -39.86 -52.89 30.01
CA GLN A 256 -39.67 -53.88 31.07
C GLN A 256 -40.86 -53.95 32.02
N LYS A 257 -41.36 -52.79 32.47
CA LYS A 257 -42.53 -52.71 33.35
C LYS A 257 -43.78 -53.27 32.68
N GLN A 258 -43.93 -53.02 31.38
CA GLN A 258 -45.03 -53.58 30.60
C GLN A 258 -44.93 -55.11 30.50
N ARG A 259 -43.75 -55.66 30.21
CA ARG A 259 -43.52 -57.12 30.21
C ARG A 259 -43.83 -57.75 31.57
N GLN A 260 -43.37 -57.15 32.66
CA GLN A 260 -43.67 -57.63 34.02
C GLN A 260 -45.16 -57.62 34.33
N ASN A 261 -45.89 -56.58 33.89
CA ASN A 261 -47.33 -56.52 34.05
C ASN A 261 -48.04 -57.60 33.22
N ASP A 262 -47.62 -57.82 31.98
CA ASP A 262 -48.18 -58.86 31.11
C ASP A 262 -47.92 -60.27 31.68
N GLU A 263 -46.73 -60.53 32.22
CA GLU A 263 -46.40 -61.77 32.93
C GLU A 263 -47.25 -61.96 34.17
N TYR A 264 -47.44 -60.90 34.97
CA TYR A 264 -48.30 -60.94 36.16
C TYR A 264 -49.76 -61.24 35.80
N GLN A 265 -50.29 -60.63 34.74
CA GLN A 265 -51.65 -60.92 34.27
C GLN A 265 -51.78 -62.37 33.79
N LYS A 266 -50.82 -62.88 32.99
CA LYS A 266 -50.81 -64.29 32.57
C LYS A 266 -50.78 -65.25 33.76
N ALA A 267 -49.90 -65.02 34.73
CA ALA A 267 -49.80 -65.86 35.93
C ALA A 267 -51.10 -65.83 36.77
N ARG A 268 -51.73 -64.65 36.89
CA ARG A 268 -53.03 -64.49 37.53
C ARG A 268 -54.13 -65.27 36.81
N ASP A 269 -54.20 -65.16 35.49
CA ASP A 269 -55.18 -65.84 34.66
C ASP A 269 -55.00 -67.36 34.69
N GLU A 270 -53.77 -67.86 34.63
CA GLU A 270 -53.45 -69.27 34.80
C GLU A 270 -53.84 -69.81 36.18
N SER A 271 -53.56 -69.05 37.25
CA SER A 271 -53.97 -69.40 38.62
C SER A 271 -55.49 -69.45 38.74
N ASN A 272 -56.20 -68.46 38.19
CA ASN A 272 -57.66 -68.42 38.17
C ASN A 272 -58.24 -69.59 37.38
N ASN A 273 -57.67 -69.91 36.22
CA ASN A 273 -58.09 -71.03 35.40
C ASN A 273 -57.86 -72.38 36.09
N LYS A 274 -56.68 -72.60 36.70
CA LYS A 274 -56.40 -73.81 37.50
C LYS A 274 -57.39 -73.97 38.67
N LYS A 275 -57.69 -72.88 39.40
CA LYS A 275 -58.71 -72.89 40.46
C LYS A 275 -60.08 -73.27 39.91
N ALA A 276 -60.49 -72.67 38.79
CA ALA A 276 -61.75 -72.98 38.12
C ALA A 276 -61.82 -74.44 37.65
N THR A 277 -60.76 -74.98 37.04
CA THR A 277 -60.70 -76.39 36.61
C THR A 277 -60.78 -77.34 37.82
N SER A 278 -60.12 -77.01 38.94
CA SER A 278 -60.22 -77.82 40.17
C SER A 278 -61.62 -77.80 40.79
N LEU A 279 -62.31 -76.65 40.75
CA LEU A 279 -63.69 -76.50 41.21
C LEU A 279 -64.64 -77.30 40.32
N TRP A 280 -64.50 -77.19 39.00
CA TRP A 280 -65.27 -77.96 38.04
C TRP A 280 -65.03 -79.47 38.18
N GLY A 281 -63.79 -79.91 38.43
CA GLY A 281 -63.47 -81.31 38.72
C GLY A 281 -64.17 -81.82 39.99
N ARG A 282 -64.18 -81.02 41.07
CA ARG A 282 -64.91 -81.36 42.31
C ARG A 282 -66.42 -81.42 42.08
N ILE A 283 -66.98 -80.46 41.34
CA ILE A 283 -68.42 -80.46 41.01
C ILE A 283 -68.79 -81.68 40.15
N LYS A 284 -67.98 -82.01 39.13
CA LYS A 284 -68.23 -83.19 38.29
C LYS A 284 -68.24 -84.51 39.09
N SER A 285 -67.38 -84.62 40.10
CA SER A 285 -67.32 -85.78 40.99
C SER A 285 -68.57 -85.96 41.87
N TRP A 286 -69.43 -84.94 41.99
CA TRP A 286 -70.71 -85.06 42.70
C TRP A 286 -71.82 -85.67 41.85
N PHE A 287 -71.63 -85.77 40.53
CA PHE A 287 -72.63 -86.26 39.57
C PHE A 287 -72.27 -87.62 38.93
N SER A 288 -71.22 -88.28 39.43
CA SER A 288 -70.72 -89.60 39.05
C SER A 288 -70.69 -90.51 40.26
#